data_AF-A0A2E7U2C4-F1
#
_entry.id   AF-A0A2E7U2C4-F1
#
_cell.length_a   1.000
_cell.length_b   1.000
_cell.length_c   1.000
_cell.angle_alpha   90.00
_cell.angle_beta   90.00
_cell.angle_gamma   90.00
#
_symmetry.space_group_name_H-M   'P 1'
#
loop_
_entity.id
_entity.type
_entity.pdbx_description
1 polymer ?
#
loop_
_entity_poly.entity_id
_entity_poly.type
_entity_poly.pdbx_seq_one_letter_code
_entity_poly.pdbx_strand_id
1 'polypeptide(L)' 'MDSDAHVVFDFTGLHTPAVSDLALVLTARLQTPPSESVWAREIHPRTAEILRALRLDHMFPRYPDPDHLH' A
#
# COMPACT_ATOMS: atom_id res chain seq x y z
N MET A 1 -1.26 -4.23 26.31
CA MET A 1 -1.97 -4.53 25.07
C MET A 1 -1.42 -3.56 24.06
N ASP A 2 -0.38 -3.98 23.35
CA ASP A 2 0.08 -3.24 22.19
C ASP A 2 -1.07 -3.26 21.20
N SER A 3 -1.72 -2.11 21.00
CA SER A 3 -2.45 -1.91 19.76
C SER A 3 -1.38 -2.03 18.68
N ASP A 4 -1.39 -3.11 17.90
CA ASP A 4 -0.51 -3.27 16.74
C ASP A 4 -0.68 -2.06 15.83
N ALA A 5 0.21 -1.08 16.01
CA ALA A 5 0.22 0.15 15.26
C ALA A 5 0.58 -0.23 13.82
N HIS A 6 -0.39 -0.08 12.93
CA HIS A 6 -0.24 -0.37 11.52
C HIS A 6 -0.60 0.86 10.71
N VAL A 7 0.11 1.04 9.61
CA VAL A 7 -0.12 2.14 8.67
C VAL A 7 -0.90 1.59 7.49
N VAL A 8 -2.00 2.26 7.13
CA VAL A 8 -2.78 1.92 5.94
C VAL A 8 -2.65 3.04 4.91
N PHE A 9 -2.07 2.72 3.76
CA PHE A 9 -2.10 3.60 2.59
C PHE A 9 -3.40 3.36 1.83
N ASP A 10 -4.32 4.31 1.91
CA ASP A 10 -5.59 4.26 1.21
C ASP A 10 -5.49 4.94 -0.17
N PHE A 11 -5.68 4.17 -1.24
CA PHE A 11 -5.63 4.64 -2.62
C PHE A 11 -7.02 4.98 -3.19
N THR A 12 -8.05 5.05 -2.34
CA THR A 12 -9.42 5.39 -2.76
C THR A 12 -9.44 6.66 -3.61
N GLY A 13 -10.05 6.58 -4.80
CA GLY A 13 -10.14 7.69 -5.76
C GLY A 13 -8.89 7.93 -6.62
N LEU A 14 -7.79 7.21 -6.36
CA LEU A 14 -6.53 7.31 -7.11
C LEU A 14 -6.51 6.33 -8.30
N HIS A 15 -7.42 6.53 -9.26
CA HIS A 15 -7.60 5.62 -10.41
C HIS A 15 -6.46 5.69 -11.45
N THR A 16 -5.83 6.85 -11.58
CA THR A 16 -4.69 7.11 -12.48
C THR A 16 -3.64 7.94 -11.75
N PRO A 17 -2.83 7.33 -10.87
CA PRO A 17 -1.80 8.06 -10.15
C PRO A 17 -0.79 8.64 -11.12
N ALA A 18 -0.46 9.91 -10.93
CA ALA A 18 0.71 10.51 -11.54
C ALA A 18 1.98 9.93 -10.92
N VAL A 19 3.12 10.14 -11.60
CA VAL A 19 4.44 9.73 -11.07
C VAL A 19 4.71 10.35 -9.70
N SER A 20 4.24 11.59 -9.47
CA SER A 20 4.34 12.27 -8.18
C SER A 20 3.61 11.54 -7.06
N ASP A 21 2.44 10.98 -7.34
CA ASP A 21 1.63 10.27 -6.33
C ASP A 21 2.32 8.96 -5.94
N LEU A 22 2.85 8.24 -6.93
CA LEU A 22 3.65 7.03 -6.68
C LEU A 22 4.93 7.35 -5.90
N ALA A 23 5.62 8.44 -6.23
CA ALA A 23 6.82 8.87 -5.52
C ALA A 23 6.51 9.23 -4.06
N LEU A 24 5.38 9.89 -3.79
CA LEU A 24 4.94 10.22 -2.44
C LEU A 24 4.68 8.96 -1.62
N VAL A 25 3.93 8.00 -2.17
CA VAL A 25 3.58 6.77 -1.46
C VAL A 25 4.81 5.87 -1.24
N LEU A 26 5.73 5.80 -2.21
CA LEU A 26 7.02 5.14 -2.04
C LEU A 26 7.87 5.80 -0.96
N THR A 27 7.92 7.14 -0.95
CA THR A 27 8.67 7.89 0.07
C THR A 27 8.10 7.62 1.46
N ALA A 28 6.78 7.69 1.60
CA ALA A 28 6.11 7.38 2.86
C ALA A 28 6.43 5.94 3.31
N ARG A 29 6.38 4.97 2.39
CA ARG A 29 6.70 3.56 2.70
C ARG A 29 8.14 3.35 3.16
N LEU A 30 9.09 4.08 2.57
CA LEU A 30 10.51 4.05 2.94
C LEU A 30 10.79 4.74 4.28
N GLN A 31 9.96 5.71 4.67
CA GLN A 31 10.06 6.40 5.95
C GLN A 31 9.41 5.62 7.10
N THR A 32 8.50 4.69 6.81
CA THR A 32 7.87 3.86 7.84
C THR A 32 8.90 2.91 8.49
N PRO A 33 8.98 2.85 9.84
CA PRO A 33 9.86 1.94 10.55
C PRO A 33 9.64 0.47 10.12
N PRO A 34 10.69 -0.36 10.05
CA PRO A 34 10.55 -1.78 9.71
C PRO A 34 9.69 -2.60 10.69
N SER A 35 9.53 -2.09 11.92
CA SER A 35 8.72 -2.69 12.97
C SER A 35 7.22 -2.47 12.79
N GLU A 36 6.81 -1.53 11.94
CA GLU A 36 5.39 -1.24 11.70
C GLU A 36 4.85 -2.08 10.55
N SER A 37 3.68 -2.67 10.77
CA SER A 37 2.94 -3.35 9.70
C SER A 37 2.35 -2.31 8.77
N VAL A 38 2.69 -2.38 7.49
CA VAL A 38 2.19 -1.47 6.47
C VAL A 38 1.31 -2.22 5.50
N TRP A 39 0.15 -1.66 5.21
CA TRP A 39 -0.84 -2.24 4.33
C TRP A 39 -1.33 -1.20 3.31
N ALA A 40 -1.85 -1.67 2.20
CA ALA A 40 -2.49 -0.82 1.20
C ALA A 40 -3.94 -1.25 0.93
N ARG A 41 -4.82 -0.26 0.75
CA ARG A 41 -6.25 -0.45 0.46
C ARG A 41 -6.62 0.22 -0.86
N GLU A 42 -7.63 -0.32 -1.55
CA GLU A 42 -8.19 0.25 -2.80
C GLU A 42 -7.15 0.51 -3.91
N ILE A 43 -6.08 -0.30 -3.99
CA ILE A 43 -5.12 -0.16 -5.10
C ILE A 43 -5.84 -0.50 -6.41
N HIS A 44 -6.02 0.50 -7.27
CA HIS A 44 -6.59 0.32 -8.60
C HIS A 44 -5.78 -0.72 -9.41
N PRO A 45 -6.43 -1.63 -10.18
CA PRO A 45 -5.74 -2.72 -10.89
C PRO A 45 -4.58 -2.25 -11.77
N ARG A 46 -4.76 -1.13 -12.48
CA ARG A 46 -3.71 -0.52 -13.31
C ARG A 46 -2.49 -0.11 -12.48
N THR A 47 -2.71 0.44 -11.29
CA THR A 47 -1.64 0.82 -10.36
C THR A 47 -0.93 -0.41 -9.83
N ALA A 48 -1.66 -1.47 -9.50
CA ALA A 48 -1.08 -2.75 -9.09
C ALA A 48 -0.20 -3.38 -10.19
N GLU A 49 -0.64 -3.31 -11.45
CA GLU A 49 0.16 -3.76 -12.60
C GLU A 49 1.46 -2.97 -12.75
N ILE A 50 1.40 -1.63 -12.62
CA ILE A 50 2.59 -0.77 -12.65
C ILE A 50 3.55 -1.14 -11.53
N LEU A 51 3.06 -1.28 -10.30
CA LEU A 51 3.88 -1.67 -9.15
C LEU A 51 4.53 -3.04 -9.37
N ARG A 52 3.79 -4.01 -9.91
CA ARG A 52 4.31 -5.34 -10.23
C ARG A 52 5.35 -5.32 -11.33
N ALA A 53 5.15 -4.52 -12.39
CA ALA A 53 6.12 -4.35 -13.47
C ALA A 53 7.44 -3.75 -12.97
N LEU A 54 7.37 -2.87 -11.97
CA LEU A 54 8.53 -2.29 -11.29
C LEU A 54 9.09 -3.15 -10.16
N ARG A 55 8.48 -4.31 -9.86
CA ARG A 55 8.78 -5.20 -8.73
C ARG A 55 8.66 -4.52 -7.35
N LEU A 56 7.77 -3.54 -7.23
CA LEU A 56 7.50 -2.79 -6.00
C LEU A 56 6.25 -3.28 -5.26
N ASP A 57 5.54 -4.26 -5.81
CA ASP A 57 4.32 -4.84 -5.25
C ASP A 57 4.51 -5.39 -3.82
N HIS A 58 5.68 -5.96 -3.52
CA HIS A 58 6.02 -6.45 -2.19
C HIS A 58 6.09 -5.35 -1.11
N MET A 59 6.25 -4.08 -1.51
CA MET A 59 6.28 -2.95 -0.58
C MET A 59 4.88 -2.53 -0.10
N PHE A 60 3.84 -2.96 -0.81
CA PHE A 60 2.44 -2.57 -0.58
C PHE A 60 1.54 -3.82 -0.49
N PRO A 61 1.68 -4.63 0.57
CA PRO A 61 0.81 -5.78 0.77
C PRO A 61 -0.63 -5.29 0.98
N ARG A 62 -1.61 -5.99 0.41
CA ARG A 62 -3.03 -5.63 0.55
C ARG A 62 -3.46 -5.76 2.00
N TYR A 63 -4.19 -4.76 2.49
CA TYR A 63 -4.82 -4.82 3.81
C TYR A 63 -5.69 -6.08 3.89
N PRO A 64 -5.51 -6.93 4.92
CA PRO A 64 -6.32 -8.13 5.07
C PRO A 64 -7.77 -7.71 5.26
N ASP A 65 -8.59 -8.06 4.29
CA ASP A 65 -10.02 -7.84 4.36
C ASP A 65 -10.58 -8.85 5.38
N PRO A 66 -11.19 -8.43 6.49
CA PRO A 66 -11.70 -9.35 7.50
C PRO A 66 -12.74 -10.33 6.92
N ASP A 67 -13.37 -9.99 5.79
CA ASP A 67 -14.35 -10.83 5.09
C ASP A 67 -13.72 -11.90 4.17
N HIS A 68 -12.39 -11.90 3.97
CA HIS A 68 -11.67 -12.89 3.15
C HIS A 68 -10.96 -13.99 3.98
N LEU A 69 -11.20 -14.07 5.29
CA LEU A 69 -10.84 -15.21 6.13
C LEU A 69 -11.91 -16.32 5.99
N HIS A 70 -11.97 -16.95 4.82
CA HIS A 70 -12.76 -18.17 4.59
C HIS A 70 -11.94 -19.25 3.89
#